data_AF-A0AB32WM78-F1
#
_entry.id   AF-A0AB32WM78-F1
#
_cell.length_a   1.000
_cell.length_b   1.000
_cell.length_c   1.000
_cell.angle_alpha   90.00
_cell.angle_beta   90.00
_cell.angle_gamma   90.00
#
_symmetry.space_group_name_H-M   'P 1'
#
loop_
_entity.id
_entity.type
_entity.pdbx_description
1 polymer ?
#
loop_
_entity_poly.entity_id
_entity_poly.type
_entity_poly.pdbx_seq_one_letter_code
_entity_poly.pdbx_strand_id
1 'polypeptide(L)'
;MNNLGGIIPECFGNITSSLLQMNLFMNNFHGKLSRTLFPESCSLISFRINNNQLEGPIPQSLVNCKDLELLDLGNNNLSDTFPSWLGKLNLQVLGLRFNRFHGHIVNSEVASSFSHLRIIDLSHNDFSGCLPPKLLESLNAISNGYEKKGEVEFMRTGSTYGFSVYYDESFYITIKGLEMGYTRILISLMVVDFSNNQFTGHIPEIIGKLQSLIVLNLSHNSFTGPIPSSLGNLSKVESLDLSSNKLDGRIPAQLNNLGFLAVLNLSWNNFIGSIPRGRQFDTFTNDSYIGNLGLCGFPLSKSCGNDQGLEPPPTIFDDDEDTTKELNWRFSILMGYGSGLVFGLSMGYIVFTTGKPSWFIKMTKRVQQKYVRRT
;
A
#
# COMPACT_ATOMS: atom_id res chain seq x y z
N MET A 1 -4.63 -9.53 -21.17
CA MET A 1 -3.57 -8.58 -21.55
C MET A 1 -3.53 -8.53 -23.07
N ASN A 2 -3.79 -7.37 -23.67
CA ASN A 2 -4.04 -7.28 -25.12
C ASN A 2 -2.99 -6.43 -25.87
N ASN A 3 -1.95 -5.92 -25.18
CA ASN A 3 -0.85 -5.11 -25.75
C ASN A 3 -1.29 -3.89 -26.59
N LEU A 4 -2.52 -3.41 -26.40
CA LEU A 4 -3.02 -2.21 -27.07
C LEU A 4 -2.22 -0.99 -26.61
N GLY A 5 -2.01 0.00 -27.46
CA GLY A 5 -1.27 1.20 -27.11
C GLY A 5 -1.68 2.41 -27.93
N GLY A 6 -1.06 3.56 -27.63
CA GLY A 6 -1.44 4.85 -28.17
C GLY A 6 -2.14 5.74 -27.15
N ILE A 7 -2.57 6.90 -27.61
CA ILE A 7 -3.40 7.83 -26.83
C ILE A 7 -4.85 7.37 -26.92
N ILE A 8 -5.60 7.48 -25.82
CA ILE A 8 -7.04 7.20 -25.83
C ILE A 8 -7.75 8.25 -26.70
N PRO A 9 -8.40 7.86 -27.80
CA PRO A 9 -9.05 8.80 -28.68
C PRO A 9 -10.20 9.54 -28.00
N GLU A 10 -10.36 10.83 -28.27
CA GLU A 10 -11.45 11.63 -27.70
C GLU A 10 -12.84 11.11 -28.09
N CYS A 11 -12.96 10.46 -29.26
CA CYS A 11 -14.22 9.87 -29.71
C CYS A 11 -14.72 8.74 -28.80
N PHE A 12 -13.89 8.21 -27.90
CA PHE A 12 -14.35 7.29 -26.85
C PHE A 12 -15.38 7.97 -25.94
N GLY A 13 -15.33 9.31 -25.79
CA GLY A 13 -16.36 10.06 -25.06
C GLY A 13 -17.76 9.83 -25.62
N ASN A 14 -17.92 9.71 -26.94
CA ASN A 14 -19.23 9.50 -27.57
C ASN A 14 -19.88 8.18 -27.13
N ILE A 15 -19.08 7.13 -26.91
CA ILE A 15 -19.59 5.81 -26.51
C ILE A 15 -19.84 5.70 -25.00
N THR A 16 -19.22 6.54 -24.16
CA THR A 16 -19.48 6.52 -22.70
C THR A 16 -20.93 6.86 -22.33
N SER A 17 -21.69 7.44 -23.26
CA SER A 17 -23.12 7.75 -23.06
C SER A 17 -24.03 6.51 -23.09
N SER A 18 -23.54 5.40 -23.64
CA SER A 18 -24.26 4.11 -23.68
C SER A 18 -23.50 2.97 -23.02
N LEU A 19 -22.19 3.16 -22.79
CA LEU A 19 -21.33 2.18 -22.16
C LEU A 19 -21.43 2.28 -20.63
N LEU A 20 -21.81 1.18 -19.99
CA LEU A 20 -21.85 1.08 -18.53
C LEU A 20 -20.49 0.74 -17.91
N GLN A 21 -19.64 0.04 -18.65
CA GLN A 21 -18.35 -0.44 -18.16
C GLN A 21 -17.27 -0.19 -19.21
N MET A 22 -16.23 0.52 -18.82
CA MET A 22 -15.08 0.77 -19.67
C MET A 22 -13.85 0.17 -19.00
N ASN A 23 -13.34 -0.91 -19.58
CA ASN A 23 -12.14 -1.57 -19.08
C ASN A 23 -11.02 -1.60 -20.12
N LEU A 24 -9.94 -0.90 -19.81
CA LEU A 24 -8.73 -0.78 -20.60
C LEU A 24 -7.48 -1.23 -19.83
N PHE A 25 -7.65 -1.97 -18.73
CA PHE A 25 -6.55 -2.39 -17.86
C PHE A 25 -5.48 -3.24 -18.57
N MET A 26 -4.25 -3.20 -18.04
CA MET A 26 -3.11 -4.01 -18.51
C MET A 26 -2.87 -3.88 -20.02
N ASN A 27 -2.66 -2.64 -20.46
CA ASN A 27 -2.28 -2.27 -21.82
C ASN A 27 -1.10 -1.28 -21.79
N ASN A 28 -0.75 -0.72 -22.94
CA ASN A 28 0.32 0.24 -23.15
C ASN A 28 -0.24 1.63 -23.56
N PHE A 29 -1.45 1.99 -23.10
CA PHE A 29 -1.99 3.32 -23.34
C PHE A 29 -1.15 4.38 -22.63
N HIS A 30 -0.92 5.50 -23.29
CA HIS A 30 -0.08 6.59 -22.78
C HIS A 30 -0.67 7.96 -23.11
N GLY A 31 -0.03 9.02 -22.62
CA GLY A 31 -0.51 10.39 -22.75
C GLY A 31 -1.60 10.72 -21.74
N LYS A 32 -2.27 11.85 -21.95
CA LYS A 32 -3.26 12.39 -21.00
C LYS A 32 -4.66 11.90 -21.35
N LEU A 33 -5.48 11.68 -20.32
CA LEU A 33 -6.92 11.52 -20.50
C LEU A 33 -7.51 12.86 -20.97
N SER A 34 -8.27 12.83 -22.08
CA SER A 34 -8.88 14.06 -22.61
C SER A 34 -9.92 14.63 -21.66
N ARG A 35 -10.02 15.95 -21.62
CA ARG A 35 -11.01 16.68 -20.81
C ARG A 35 -12.44 16.42 -21.28
N THR A 36 -12.63 16.02 -22.54
CA THR A 36 -13.94 15.74 -23.14
C THR A 36 -14.31 14.25 -23.09
N LEU A 37 -13.47 13.40 -22.49
CA LEU A 37 -13.69 11.95 -22.44
C LEU A 37 -14.98 11.56 -21.70
N PHE A 38 -15.46 12.40 -20.78
CA PHE A 38 -16.66 12.15 -19.98
C PHE A 38 -17.70 13.25 -20.22
N PRO A 39 -18.56 13.12 -21.26
CA PRO A 39 -19.62 14.08 -21.54
C PRO A 39 -20.68 14.10 -20.43
N GLU A 40 -21.55 15.11 -20.44
CA GLU A 40 -22.65 15.25 -19.46
C GLU A 40 -23.59 14.03 -19.43
N SER A 41 -23.70 13.31 -20.54
CA SER A 41 -24.49 12.08 -20.69
C SER A 41 -23.76 10.81 -20.24
N CYS A 42 -22.60 10.90 -19.58
CA CYS A 42 -21.82 9.73 -19.18
C CYS A 42 -22.63 8.75 -18.31
N SER A 43 -22.66 7.49 -18.73
CA SER A 43 -23.44 6.40 -18.09
C SER A 43 -22.56 5.35 -17.40
N LEU A 44 -21.26 5.62 -17.25
CA LEU A 44 -20.31 4.66 -16.70
C LEU A 44 -20.60 4.39 -15.21
N ILE A 45 -20.73 3.10 -14.90
CA ILE A 45 -20.78 2.53 -13.55
C ILE A 45 -19.38 2.10 -13.12
N SER A 46 -18.54 1.68 -14.08
CA SER A 46 -17.16 1.30 -13.82
C SER A 46 -16.20 1.79 -14.89
N PHE A 47 -15.11 2.39 -14.43
CA PHE A 47 -13.99 2.80 -15.26
C PHE A 47 -12.68 2.24 -14.71
N ARG A 48 -12.03 1.37 -15.50
CA ARG A 48 -10.75 0.78 -15.16
C ARG A 48 -9.75 0.98 -16.28
N ILE A 49 -8.59 1.48 -15.90
CA ILE A 49 -7.47 1.72 -16.81
C ILE A 49 -6.11 1.50 -16.14
N ASN A 50 -6.14 0.77 -15.03
CA ASN A 50 -4.95 0.45 -14.27
C ASN A 50 -3.93 -0.35 -15.10
N ASN A 51 -2.65 -0.28 -14.73
CA ASN A 51 -1.54 -0.91 -15.44
C ASN A 51 -1.44 -0.41 -16.89
N ASN A 52 -1.21 0.89 -17.04
CA ASN A 52 -0.95 1.58 -18.29
C ASN A 52 0.17 2.63 -18.06
N GLN A 53 0.37 3.55 -19.00
CA GLN A 53 1.41 4.60 -18.97
C GLN A 53 0.78 6.01 -19.08
N LEU A 54 -0.44 6.18 -18.57
CA LEU A 54 -1.15 7.46 -18.62
C LEU A 54 -0.48 8.51 -17.73
N GLU A 55 -0.54 9.77 -18.14
CA GLU A 55 0.07 10.89 -17.42
C GLU A 55 -0.89 12.07 -17.23
N GLY A 56 -0.48 13.03 -16.40
CA GLY A 56 -1.24 14.24 -16.11
C GLY A 56 -2.38 14.02 -15.12
N PRO A 57 -3.28 15.01 -14.99
CA PRO A 57 -4.35 14.98 -14.00
C PRO A 57 -5.54 14.13 -14.47
N ILE A 58 -6.36 13.69 -13.52
CA ILE A 58 -7.66 13.09 -13.81
C ILE A 58 -8.59 14.19 -14.34
N PRO A 59 -9.24 14.02 -15.50
CA PRO A 59 -10.10 15.04 -16.06
C PRO A 59 -11.33 15.25 -15.16
N GLN A 60 -11.57 16.49 -14.75
CA GLN A 60 -12.68 16.86 -13.87
C GLN A 60 -14.07 16.52 -14.45
N SER A 61 -14.17 16.38 -15.77
CA SER A 61 -15.38 15.92 -16.45
C SER A 61 -15.85 14.53 -16.02
N LEU A 62 -14.99 13.72 -15.39
CA LEU A 62 -15.38 12.44 -14.80
C LEU A 62 -16.51 12.57 -13.77
N VAL A 63 -16.68 13.76 -13.16
CA VAL A 63 -17.80 14.07 -12.26
C VAL A 63 -19.18 13.98 -12.95
N ASN A 64 -19.22 13.95 -14.28
CA ASN A 64 -20.44 13.81 -15.07
C ASN A 64 -21.00 12.38 -15.02
N CYS A 65 -20.16 11.37 -14.76
CA CYS A 65 -20.57 9.97 -14.65
C CYS A 65 -21.22 9.72 -13.27
N LYS A 66 -22.47 10.14 -13.08
CA LYS A 66 -23.14 10.16 -11.77
C LYS A 66 -23.31 8.79 -11.13
N ASP A 67 -23.41 7.75 -11.95
CA ASP A 67 -23.60 6.36 -11.51
C ASP A 67 -22.26 5.63 -11.31
N LEU A 68 -21.12 6.32 -11.38
CA LEU A 68 -19.82 5.70 -11.25
C LEU A 68 -19.60 5.17 -9.82
N GLU A 69 -19.44 3.86 -9.71
CA GLU A 69 -19.23 3.14 -8.44
C GLU A 69 -17.78 2.63 -8.30
N LEU A 70 -17.14 2.27 -9.42
CA LEU A 70 -15.79 1.71 -9.44
C LEU A 70 -14.87 2.55 -10.32
N LEU A 71 -13.81 3.08 -9.72
CA LEU A 71 -12.75 3.78 -10.41
C LEU A 71 -11.39 3.16 -10.05
N ASP A 72 -10.72 2.55 -11.04
CA ASP A 72 -9.36 2.03 -10.88
C ASP A 72 -8.41 2.63 -11.92
N LEU A 73 -7.54 3.52 -11.45
CA LEU A 73 -6.54 4.24 -12.23
C LEU A 73 -5.11 3.84 -11.82
N GLY A 74 -4.95 2.78 -11.01
CA GLY A 74 -3.66 2.45 -10.40
C GLY A 74 -2.58 2.02 -11.40
N ASN A 75 -1.32 2.01 -11.01
CA ASN A 75 -0.19 1.61 -11.87
C ASN A 75 -0.18 2.40 -13.19
N ASN A 76 -0.08 3.72 -13.07
CA ASN A 76 0.05 4.67 -14.18
C ASN A 76 1.09 5.74 -13.79
N ASN A 77 1.19 6.80 -14.59
CA ASN A 77 2.06 7.95 -14.36
C ASN A 77 1.25 9.23 -14.09
N LEU A 78 0.03 9.11 -13.55
CA LEU A 78 -0.86 10.24 -13.27
C LEU A 78 -0.25 11.12 -12.18
N SER A 79 -0.39 12.42 -12.33
CA SER A 79 0.23 13.40 -11.44
C SER A 79 -0.74 14.56 -11.19
N ASP A 80 -1.20 14.69 -9.95
CA ASP A 80 -2.05 15.78 -9.48
C ASP A 80 -2.07 15.78 -7.93
N THR A 81 -2.76 16.74 -7.33
CA THR A 81 -3.18 16.66 -5.93
C THR A 81 -4.37 15.72 -5.74
N PHE A 82 -4.73 15.39 -4.50
CA PHE A 82 -5.85 14.49 -4.24
C PHE A 82 -7.16 15.06 -4.82
N PRO A 83 -7.85 14.33 -5.73
CA PRO A 83 -9.04 14.81 -6.43
C PRO A 83 -10.28 14.77 -5.52
N SER A 84 -10.37 15.67 -4.55
CA SER A 84 -11.45 15.72 -3.55
C SER A 84 -12.84 15.92 -4.14
N TRP A 85 -12.92 16.39 -5.39
CA TRP A 85 -14.16 16.50 -6.16
C TRP A 85 -14.75 15.14 -6.57
N LEU A 86 -13.96 14.06 -6.56
CA LEU A 86 -14.47 12.69 -6.76
C LEU A 86 -15.50 12.29 -5.71
N GLY A 87 -15.44 12.87 -4.52
CA GLY A 87 -16.39 12.55 -3.47
C GLY A 87 -17.82 13.03 -3.73
N LYS A 88 -18.07 13.76 -4.82
CA LYS A 88 -19.42 14.05 -5.34
C LYS A 88 -20.06 12.85 -6.05
N LEU A 89 -19.27 11.84 -6.41
CA LEU A 89 -19.72 10.61 -7.06
C LEU A 89 -20.10 9.56 -6.02
N ASN A 90 -20.89 8.58 -6.43
CA ASN A 90 -21.31 7.47 -5.59
C ASN A 90 -20.27 6.32 -5.56
N LEU A 91 -18.99 6.68 -5.45
CA LEU A 91 -17.90 5.71 -5.51
C LEU A 91 -17.96 4.75 -4.32
N GLN A 92 -17.84 3.46 -4.63
CA GLN A 92 -17.64 2.36 -3.68
C GLN A 92 -16.19 1.88 -3.68
N VAL A 93 -15.50 2.00 -4.81
CA VAL A 93 -14.09 1.59 -4.99
C VAL A 93 -13.31 2.71 -5.65
N LEU A 94 -12.22 3.12 -5.02
CA LEU A 94 -11.27 4.10 -5.53
C LEU A 94 -9.84 3.55 -5.45
N GLY A 95 -9.27 3.19 -6.60
CA GLY A 95 -7.88 2.76 -6.74
C GLY A 95 -7.05 3.81 -7.47
N LEU A 96 -6.13 4.46 -6.75
CA LEU A 96 -5.17 5.44 -7.29
C LEU A 96 -3.70 5.00 -7.08
N ARG A 97 -3.49 3.77 -6.62
CA ARG A 97 -2.17 3.25 -6.25
C ARG A 97 -1.12 3.35 -7.35
N PHE A 98 0.15 3.41 -7.01
CA PHE A 98 1.27 3.43 -7.99
C PHE A 98 1.07 4.51 -9.07
N ASN A 99 1.05 5.77 -8.63
CA ASN A 99 1.00 6.96 -9.47
C ASN A 99 1.96 8.01 -8.87
N ARG A 100 1.81 9.28 -9.27
CA ARG A 100 2.57 10.44 -8.76
C ARG A 100 1.63 11.49 -8.14
N PHE A 101 0.55 11.05 -7.49
CA PHE A 101 -0.30 12.00 -6.76
C PHE A 101 0.45 12.56 -5.56
N HIS A 102 0.35 13.86 -5.32
CA HIS A 102 1.23 14.54 -4.38
C HIS A 102 0.53 15.61 -3.55
N GLY A 103 1.26 16.13 -2.57
CA GLY A 103 0.78 17.21 -1.71
C GLY A 103 -0.21 16.73 -0.66
N HIS A 104 -0.84 17.69 0.02
CA HIS A 104 -1.75 17.41 1.12
C HIS A 104 -3.10 16.91 0.62
N ILE A 105 -3.66 15.91 1.30
CA ILE A 105 -5.07 15.58 1.12
C ILE A 105 -5.90 16.67 1.79
N VAL A 106 -6.48 17.54 0.97
CA VAL A 106 -7.38 18.60 1.43
C VAL A 106 -8.81 18.04 1.44
N ASN A 107 -9.53 18.34 2.50
CA ASN A 107 -10.91 17.90 2.66
C ASN A 107 -11.80 18.51 1.57
N SER A 108 -12.73 17.70 1.07
CA SER A 108 -13.86 18.20 0.29
C SER A 108 -14.74 19.07 1.18
N GLU A 109 -15.27 20.18 0.65
CA GLU A 109 -16.21 21.04 1.38
C GLU A 109 -17.58 20.38 1.61
N VAL A 110 -17.85 19.26 0.91
CA VAL A 110 -19.13 18.56 0.95
C VAL A 110 -19.16 17.53 2.08
N ALA A 111 -20.08 17.71 3.03
CA ALA A 111 -20.20 16.85 4.23
C ALA A 111 -20.47 15.36 3.94
N SER A 112 -21.07 15.02 2.80
CA SER A 112 -21.40 13.64 2.37
C SER A 112 -20.36 12.99 1.45
N SER A 113 -19.20 13.64 1.28
CA SER A 113 -18.14 13.22 0.36
C SER A 113 -17.66 11.79 0.68
N PHE A 114 -17.55 10.92 -0.33
CA PHE A 114 -17.05 9.54 -0.17
C PHE A 114 -17.82 8.62 0.81
N SER A 115 -19.06 8.95 1.15
CA SER A 115 -19.90 8.20 2.10
C SER A 115 -20.14 6.73 1.76
N HIS A 116 -19.99 6.36 0.48
CA HIS A 116 -20.20 5.00 -0.02
C HIS A 116 -18.90 4.23 -0.25
N LEU A 117 -17.73 4.85 -0.06
CA LEU A 117 -16.45 4.18 -0.27
C LEU A 117 -16.29 3.01 0.71
N ARG A 118 -15.97 1.85 0.16
CA ARG A 118 -15.64 0.61 0.85
C ARG A 118 -14.17 0.28 0.71
N ILE A 119 -13.62 0.56 -0.47
CA ILE A 119 -12.21 0.32 -0.81
C ILE A 119 -11.60 1.63 -1.27
N ILE A 120 -10.57 2.06 -0.57
CA ILE A 120 -9.73 3.19 -0.96
C ILE A 120 -8.26 2.77 -0.91
N ASP A 121 -7.61 2.81 -2.07
CA ASP A 121 -6.20 2.47 -2.22
C ASP A 121 -5.45 3.65 -2.86
N LEU A 122 -4.70 4.36 -2.01
CA LEU A 122 -3.86 5.49 -2.38
C LEU A 122 -2.37 5.14 -2.30
N SER A 123 -2.04 3.85 -2.17
CA SER A 123 -0.68 3.40 -1.89
C SER A 123 0.31 3.77 -2.99
N HIS A 124 1.60 3.85 -2.66
CA HIS A 124 2.66 4.12 -3.65
C HIS A 124 2.40 5.41 -4.46
N ASN A 125 2.33 6.53 -3.73
CA ASN A 125 2.20 7.89 -4.26
C ASN A 125 3.13 8.83 -3.46
N ASP A 126 3.04 10.13 -3.74
CA ASP A 126 3.82 11.20 -3.10
C ASP A 126 2.94 12.08 -2.17
N PHE A 127 1.84 11.56 -1.62
CA PHE A 127 0.97 12.32 -0.72
C PHE A 127 1.73 12.70 0.56
N SER A 128 1.54 13.94 1.02
CA SER A 128 2.31 14.52 2.11
C SER A 128 1.45 15.16 3.20
N GLY A 129 2.05 15.40 4.37
CA GLY A 129 1.42 16.06 5.52
C GLY A 129 0.48 15.15 6.31
N CYS A 130 -0.35 15.75 7.16
CA CYS A 130 -1.18 15.00 8.10
C CYS A 130 -2.38 14.32 7.42
N LEU A 131 -2.70 13.11 7.87
CA LEU A 131 -3.93 12.43 7.47
C LEU A 131 -5.15 13.22 7.98
N PRO A 132 -6.02 13.74 7.09
CA PRO A 132 -7.08 14.64 7.51
C PRO A 132 -8.22 13.86 8.20
N PRO A 133 -8.60 14.21 9.44
CA PRO A 133 -9.65 13.49 10.16
C PRO A 133 -10.99 13.48 9.41
N LYS A 134 -11.36 14.58 8.75
CA LYS A 134 -12.64 14.68 8.03
C LYS A 134 -12.76 13.71 6.85
N LEU A 135 -11.65 13.32 6.20
CA LEU A 135 -11.69 12.26 5.19
C LEU A 135 -12.10 10.93 5.83
N LEU A 136 -11.52 10.59 6.98
CA LEU A 136 -11.87 9.36 7.70
C LEU A 136 -13.31 9.41 8.23
N GLU A 137 -13.78 10.57 8.71
CA GLU A 137 -15.17 10.79 9.11
C GLU A 137 -16.15 10.57 7.97
N SER A 138 -15.73 10.82 6.73
CA SER A 138 -16.61 10.73 5.58
C SER A 138 -16.78 9.30 5.06
N LEU A 139 -15.98 8.34 5.53
CA LEU A 139 -16.04 6.92 5.14
C LEU A 139 -17.16 6.16 5.89
N ASN A 140 -18.41 6.58 5.67
CA ASN A 140 -19.59 6.06 6.39
C ASN A 140 -19.84 4.57 6.13
N ALA A 141 -19.66 4.09 4.89
CA ALA A 141 -19.83 2.68 4.56
C ALA A 141 -18.83 1.77 5.31
N ILE A 142 -17.59 2.20 5.50
CA ILE A 142 -16.59 1.49 6.29
C ILE A 142 -16.90 1.58 7.80
N SER A 143 -17.44 2.71 8.25
CA SER A 143 -17.82 2.90 9.66
C SER A 143 -18.98 1.98 10.05
N ASN A 144 -20.06 2.01 9.27
CA ASN A 144 -21.32 1.31 9.59
C ASN A 144 -21.34 -0.14 9.06
N GLY A 145 -20.51 -0.45 8.06
CA GLY A 145 -20.46 -1.75 7.43
C GLY A 145 -21.63 -2.03 6.48
N TYR A 146 -21.68 -3.28 6.03
CA TYR A 146 -22.79 -3.83 5.28
C TYR A 146 -23.54 -4.86 6.13
N GLU A 147 -24.72 -4.50 6.63
CA GLU A 147 -25.55 -5.39 7.45
C GLU A 147 -26.63 -6.07 6.60
N LYS A 148 -26.25 -7.14 5.89
CA LYS A 148 -27.23 -8.10 5.36
C LYS A 148 -26.88 -9.49 5.88
N LYS A 149 -27.67 -9.97 6.85
CA LYS A 149 -27.48 -11.29 7.47
C LYS A 149 -27.81 -12.38 6.44
N GLY A 150 -26.85 -13.26 6.15
CA GLY A 150 -27.10 -14.59 5.60
C GLY A 150 -26.61 -14.87 4.18
N GLU A 151 -26.23 -13.85 3.39
CA GLU A 151 -25.79 -14.06 2.01
C GLU A 151 -24.53 -13.26 1.66
N VAL A 152 -23.57 -13.94 1.02
CA VAL A 152 -22.38 -13.32 0.44
C VAL A 152 -22.84 -12.52 -0.79
N GLU A 153 -22.70 -11.19 -0.73
CA GLU A 153 -23.10 -10.31 -1.83
C GLU A 153 -21.89 -9.66 -2.49
N PHE A 154 -21.90 -9.66 -3.82
CA PHE A 154 -20.86 -9.07 -4.65
C PHE A 154 -21.40 -7.81 -5.32
N MET A 155 -20.52 -6.86 -5.60
CA MET A 155 -20.88 -5.65 -6.34
C MET A 155 -21.39 -6.05 -7.73
N ARG A 156 -22.48 -5.39 -8.15
CA ARG A 156 -23.21 -5.68 -9.39
C ARG A 156 -23.10 -4.50 -10.34
N THR A 157 -23.12 -4.79 -11.63
CA THR A 157 -23.11 -3.80 -12.70
C THR A 157 -24.51 -3.53 -13.26
N GLY A 158 -25.52 -4.29 -12.78
CA GLY A 158 -26.90 -4.18 -13.19
C GLY A 158 -27.65 -5.50 -13.07
N SER A 159 -28.86 -5.53 -13.63
CA SER A 159 -29.64 -6.76 -13.82
C SER A 159 -30.06 -6.89 -15.28
N THR A 160 -30.01 -8.10 -15.82
CA THR A 160 -30.42 -8.40 -17.19
C THR A 160 -31.34 -9.63 -17.16
N TYR A 161 -32.57 -9.47 -17.65
CA TYR A 161 -33.63 -10.49 -17.60
C TYR A 161 -33.86 -11.11 -16.20
N GLY A 162 -33.71 -10.31 -15.13
CA GLY A 162 -33.88 -10.78 -13.75
C GLY A 162 -32.65 -11.43 -13.13
N PHE A 163 -31.55 -11.59 -13.87
CA PHE A 163 -30.27 -12.08 -13.34
C PHE A 163 -29.35 -10.91 -13.01
N SER A 164 -28.64 -11.03 -11.88
CA SER A 164 -27.60 -10.07 -11.50
C SER A 164 -26.37 -10.22 -12.40
N VAL A 165 -25.92 -9.11 -12.98
CA VAL A 165 -24.64 -9.03 -13.69
C VAL A 165 -23.60 -8.51 -12.72
N TYR A 166 -22.48 -9.22 -12.60
CA TYR A 166 -21.39 -8.89 -11.68
C TYR A 166 -20.19 -8.36 -12.48
N TYR A 167 -19.29 -7.66 -11.80
CA TYR A 167 -17.95 -7.47 -12.31
C TYR A 167 -17.32 -8.86 -12.51
N ASP A 168 -17.02 -9.25 -13.75
CA ASP A 168 -16.46 -10.57 -14.08
C ASP A 168 -14.92 -10.57 -14.10
N GLU A 169 -14.32 -9.55 -13.50
CA GLU A 169 -12.95 -9.16 -13.78
C GLU A 169 -12.21 -8.81 -12.49
N SER A 170 -10.97 -9.30 -12.41
CA SER A 170 -10.18 -9.25 -11.17
C SER A 170 -9.78 -7.82 -10.80
N PHE A 171 -10.14 -7.40 -9.59
CA PHE A 171 -9.61 -6.21 -8.93
C PHE A 171 -8.48 -6.62 -7.98
N TYR A 172 -7.33 -5.99 -8.09
CA TYR A 172 -6.14 -6.37 -7.31
C TYR A 172 -5.99 -5.48 -6.09
N ILE A 173 -5.87 -6.09 -4.91
CA ILE A 173 -5.66 -5.39 -3.64
C ILE A 173 -4.46 -6.02 -2.95
N THR A 174 -3.60 -5.19 -2.36
CA THR A 174 -2.52 -5.68 -1.51
C THR A 174 -3.07 -5.99 -0.12
N ILE A 175 -3.02 -7.24 0.28
CA ILE A 175 -3.46 -7.72 1.60
C ILE A 175 -2.35 -8.57 2.17
N LYS A 176 -1.91 -8.27 3.40
CA LYS A 176 -0.82 -9.01 4.07
C LYS A 176 0.49 -9.03 3.25
N GLY A 177 0.80 -7.93 2.58
CA GLY A 177 1.98 -7.81 1.70
C GLY A 177 1.88 -8.62 0.40
N LEU A 178 0.73 -9.22 0.10
CA LEU A 178 0.49 -10.00 -1.11
C LEU A 178 -0.57 -9.31 -1.96
N GLU A 179 -0.27 -9.15 -3.25
CA GLU A 179 -1.27 -8.69 -4.21
C GLU A 179 -2.24 -9.84 -4.53
N MET A 180 -3.51 -9.63 -4.17
CA MET A 180 -4.58 -10.61 -4.36
C MET A 180 -5.59 -10.11 -5.40
N GLY A 181 -5.85 -10.94 -6.41
CA GLY A 181 -6.88 -10.70 -7.41
C GLY A 181 -8.25 -11.18 -6.94
N TYR A 182 -9.22 -10.27 -6.87
CA TYR A 182 -10.62 -10.55 -6.55
C TYR A 182 -11.46 -10.52 -7.82
N THR A 183 -11.88 -11.70 -8.30
CA THR A 183 -12.74 -11.84 -9.50
C THR A 183 -14.09 -11.14 -9.34
N ARG A 184 -14.61 -11.09 -8.11
CA ARG A 184 -15.81 -10.34 -7.74
C ARG A 184 -15.54 -9.58 -6.45
N ILE A 185 -15.87 -8.31 -6.44
CA ILE A 185 -15.67 -7.47 -5.25
C ILE A 185 -16.81 -7.74 -4.28
N LEU A 186 -16.47 -8.27 -3.11
CA LEU A 186 -17.41 -8.48 -2.02
C LEU A 186 -17.88 -7.13 -1.47
N ILE A 187 -19.18 -6.95 -1.30
CA ILE A 187 -19.75 -5.71 -0.72
C ILE A 187 -19.32 -5.55 0.75
N SER A 188 -18.99 -6.65 1.42
CA SER A 188 -18.46 -6.66 2.79
C SER A 188 -16.96 -6.36 2.88
N LEU A 189 -16.23 -6.26 1.76
CA LEU A 189 -14.80 -5.98 1.79
C LEU A 189 -14.56 -4.49 2.05
N MET A 190 -13.88 -4.19 3.15
CA MET A 190 -13.59 -2.83 3.61
C MET A 190 -12.09 -2.63 3.76
N VAL A 191 -11.50 -1.79 2.92
CA VAL A 191 -10.04 -1.65 2.78
C VAL A 191 -9.64 -0.18 2.75
N VAL A 192 -8.65 0.16 3.57
CA VAL A 192 -7.94 1.44 3.54
C VAL A 192 -6.45 1.13 3.40
N ASP A 193 -5.87 1.45 2.24
CA ASP A 193 -4.43 1.36 2.00
C ASP A 193 -3.87 2.73 1.62
N PHE A 194 -3.13 3.33 2.55
CA PHE A 194 -2.42 4.61 2.38
C PHE A 194 -0.90 4.41 2.50
N SER A 195 -0.42 3.18 2.31
CA SER A 195 1.01 2.85 2.47
C SER A 195 1.90 3.49 1.40
N ASN A 196 3.20 3.52 1.64
CA ASN A 196 4.19 4.00 0.66
C ASN A 196 3.87 5.42 0.17
N ASN A 197 3.78 6.34 1.11
CA ASN A 197 3.54 7.77 0.90
C ASN A 197 4.46 8.58 1.83
N GLN A 198 4.22 9.88 1.93
CA GLN A 198 4.98 10.81 2.79
C GLN A 198 4.08 11.41 3.88
N PHE A 199 3.06 10.69 4.34
CA PHE A 199 2.18 11.17 5.41
C PHE A 199 2.96 11.36 6.71
N THR A 200 2.65 12.44 7.43
CA THR A 200 3.31 12.83 8.69
C THR A 200 2.30 13.04 9.82
N GLY A 201 2.79 13.34 11.02
CA GLY A 201 1.94 13.65 12.16
C GLY A 201 1.33 12.40 12.78
N HIS A 202 0.32 12.58 13.63
CA HIS A 202 -0.29 11.49 14.38
C HIS A 202 -1.33 10.76 13.56
N ILE A 203 -1.51 9.46 13.83
CA ILE A 203 -2.69 8.72 13.36
C ILE A 203 -3.91 9.26 14.13
N PRO A 204 -4.92 9.83 13.46
CA PRO A 204 -6.06 10.43 14.15
C PRO A 204 -6.92 9.39 14.89
N GLU A 205 -7.36 9.70 16.12
CA GLU A 205 -8.25 8.85 16.93
C GLU A 205 -9.58 8.48 16.24
N ILE A 206 -10.01 9.29 15.27
CA ILE A 206 -11.22 9.02 14.49
C ILE A 206 -11.14 7.70 13.71
N ILE A 207 -9.94 7.21 13.42
CA ILE A 207 -9.75 5.95 12.70
C ILE A 207 -10.46 4.79 13.39
N GLY A 208 -10.57 4.81 14.73
CA GLY A 208 -11.30 3.82 15.50
C GLY A 208 -12.83 3.80 15.27
N LYS A 209 -13.39 4.76 14.51
CA LYS A 209 -14.79 4.74 14.06
C LYS A 209 -15.04 3.85 12.84
N LEU A 210 -13.98 3.45 12.12
CA LEU A 210 -14.05 2.59 10.94
C LEU A 210 -14.32 1.13 11.31
N GLN A 211 -15.37 0.85 12.09
CA GLN A 211 -15.56 -0.41 12.82
C GLN A 211 -15.74 -1.64 11.92
N SER A 212 -16.10 -1.46 10.65
CA SER A 212 -16.20 -2.57 9.70
C SER A 212 -14.97 -2.75 8.81
N LEU A 213 -13.88 -2.04 9.07
CA LEU A 213 -12.62 -2.19 8.35
C LEU A 213 -12.06 -3.60 8.48
N ILE A 214 -11.60 -4.18 7.37
CA ILE A 214 -10.97 -5.50 7.30
C ILE A 214 -9.45 -5.36 7.15
N VAL A 215 -9.01 -4.41 6.34
CA VAL A 215 -7.59 -4.16 6.06
C VAL A 215 -7.27 -2.70 6.30
N LEU A 216 -6.27 -2.46 7.16
CA LEU A 216 -5.66 -1.15 7.35
C LEU A 216 -4.17 -1.24 7.08
N ASN A 217 -3.71 -0.50 6.08
CA ASN A 217 -2.30 -0.40 5.75
C ASN A 217 -1.86 1.08 5.72
N LEU A 218 -1.04 1.46 6.70
CA LEU A 218 -0.44 2.80 6.83
C LEU A 218 1.09 2.73 6.78
N SER A 219 1.64 1.59 6.36
CA SER A 219 3.09 1.32 6.37
C SER A 219 3.86 2.24 5.43
N HIS A 220 5.18 2.33 5.62
CA HIS A 220 6.08 3.10 4.75
C HIS A 220 5.62 4.56 4.60
N ASN A 221 5.47 5.23 5.74
CA ASN A 221 5.13 6.65 5.84
C ASN A 221 6.06 7.31 6.88
N SER A 222 5.72 8.53 7.32
CA SER A 222 6.41 9.26 8.39
C SER A 222 5.47 9.61 9.54
N PHE A 223 4.48 8.75 9.85
CA PHE A 223 3.61 8.94 11.02
C PHE A 223 4.43 8.93 12.32
N THR A 224 4.08 9.80 13.25
CA THR A 224 4.76 10.03 14.54
C THR A 224 3.79 9.90 15.71
N GLY A 225 4.32 9.82 16.93
CA GLY A 225 3.52 9.72 18.14
C GLY A 225 2.97 8.31 18.39
N PRO A 226 2.13 8.12 19.42
CA PRO A 226 1.64 6.81 19.81
C PRO A 226 0.57 6.26 18.85
N ILE A 227 0.40 4.94 18.85
CA ILE A 227 -0.79 4.31 18.28
C ILE A 227 -2.01 4.76 19.11
N PRO A 228 -3.05 5.34 18.49
CA PRO A 228 -4.25 5.75 19.22
C PRO A 228 -4.97 4.53 19.79
N SER A 229 -5.38 4.58 21.06
CA SER A 229 -6.02 3.44 21.73
C SER A 229 -7.35 3.02 21.09
N SER A 230 -8.01 3.96 20.39
CA SER A 230 -9.22 3.73 19.61
C SER A 230 -9.03 2.75 18.45
N LEU A 231 -7.80 2.48 17.98
CA LEU A 231 -7.56 1.40 17.01
C LEU A 231 -8.08 0.05 17.52
N GLY A 232 -8.10 -0.16 18.84
CA GLY A 232 -8.67 -1.37 19.45
C GLY A 232 -10.17 -1.56 19.22
N ASN A 233 -10.88 -0.55 18.71
CA ASN A 233 -12.31 -0.63 18.38
C ASN A 233 -12.57 -1.27 16.99
N LEU A 234 -11.53 -1.50 16.19
CA LEU A 234 -11.64 -2.02 14.83
C LEU A 234 -11.86 -3.55 14.81
N SER A 235 -12.96 -3.97 15.45
CA SER A 235 -13.19 -5.37 15.81
C SER A 235 -13.12 -6.37 14.65
N LYS A 236 -13.36 -5.95 13.40
CA LYS A 236 -13.34 -6.80 12.20
C LYS A 236 -12.00 -6.81 11.44
N VAL A 237 -10.99 -6.06 11.88
CA VAL A 237 -9.71 -5.98 11.16
C VAL A 237 -8.99 -7.33 11.20
N GLU A 238 -8.59 -7.80 10.02
CA GLU A 238 -7.84 -9.03 9.81
C GLU A 238 -6.36 -8.76 9.50
N SER A 239 -6.04 -7.59 8.94
CA SER A 239 -4.69 -7.20 8.55
C SER A 239 -4.43 -5.75 8.97
N LEU A 240 -3.46 -5.56 9.85
CA LEU A 240 -3.00 -4.25 10.32
C LEU A 240 -1.49 -4.10 10.08
N ASP A 241 -1.13 -3.19 9.17
CA ASP A 241 0.28 -2.85 8.91
C ASP A 241 0.54 -1.37 9.20
N LEU A 242 1.36 -1.12 10.21
CA LEU A 242 1.85 0.21 10.62
C LEU A 242 3.38 0.30 10.52
N SER A 243 4.02 -0.67 9.86
CA SER A 243 5.47 -0.79 9.81
C SER A 243 6.15 0.35 9.05
N SER A 244 7.45 0.54 9.26
CA SER A 244 8.25 1.56 8.56
C SER A 244 7.65 2.96 8.70
N ASN A 245 7.46 3.38 9.95
CA ASN A 245 7.00 4.71 10.34
C ASN A 245 7.93 5.25 11.45
N LYS A 246 7.54 6.36 12.09
CA LYS A 246 8.23 6.97 13.24
C LYS A 246 7.35 6.94 14.49
N LEU A 247 6.42 5.98 14.58
CA LEU A 247 5.51 5.84 15.71
C LEU A 247 6.29 5.48 16.98
N ASP A 248 5.86 6.01 18.11
CA ASP A 248 6.56 5.86 19.39
C ASP A 248 5.61 5.44 20.53
N GLY A 249 6.13 5.45 21.76
CA GLY A 249 5.35 5.07 22.94
C GLY A 249 5.12 3.56 23.07
N ARG A 250 4.21 3.18 23.96
CA ARG A 250 3.85 1.77 24.22
C ARG A 250 2.80 1.30 23.23
N ILE A 251 2.87 0.03 22.82
CA ILE A 251 1.80 -0.60 22.04
C ILE A 251 0.54 -0.68 22.93
N PRO A 252 -0.61 -0.10 22.53
CA PRO A 252 -1.81 -0.09 23.36
C PRO A 252 -2.35 -1.50 23.61
N ALA A 253 -2.63 -1.82 24.87
CA ALA A 253 -3.22 -3.11 25.24
C ALA A 253 -4.61 -3.32 24.62
N GLN A 254 -5.29 -2.24 24.24
CA GLN A 254 -6.57 -2.26 23.53
C GLN A 254 -6.50 -2.99 22.18
N LEU A 255 -5.32 -3.08 21.55
CA LEU A 255 -5.17 -3.87 20.32
C LEU A 255 -5.45 -5.36 20.52
N ASN A 256 -5.40 -5.87 21.77
CA ASN A 256 -5.87 -7.22 22.07
C ASN A 256 -7.37 -7.41 21.76
N ASN A 257 -8.16 -6.35 21.62
CA ASN A 257 -9.59 -6.42 21.26
C ASN A 257 -9.85 -6.79 19.80
N LEU A 258 -8.82 -6.80 18.96
CA LEU A 258 -8.90 -7.17 17.55
C LEU A 258 -8.97 -8.69 17.40
N GLY A 259 -10.15 -9.27 17.63
CA GLY A 259 -10.36 -10.72 17.69
C GLY A 259 -10.09 -11.46 16.37
N PHE A 260 -10.28 -10.79 15.23
CA PHE A 260 -10.05 -11.35 13.89
C PHE A 260 -8.66 -11.05 13.31
N LEU A 261 -7.79 -10.35 14.07
CA LEU A 261 -6.49 -9.93 13.57
C LEU A 261 -5.60 -11.14 13.28
N ALA A 262 -5.33 -11.37 11.99
CA ALA A 262 -4.52 -12.49 11.51
C ALA A 262 -3.10 -12.06 11.13
N VAL A 263 -2.92 -10.80 10.74
CA VAL A 263 -1.61 -10.23 10.40
C VAL A 263 -1.44 -8.88 11.07
N LEU A 264 -0.34 -8.77 11.82
CA LEU A 264 0.11 -7.55 12.45
C LEU A 264 1.55 -7.29 12.01
N ASN A 265 1.83 -6.06 11.58
CA ASN A 265 3.20 -5.62 11.35
C ASN A 265 3.42 -4.22 11.95
N LEU A 266 4.25 -4.16 12.97
CA LEU A 266 4.66 -2.95 13.69
C LEU A 266 6.18 -2.70 13.55
N SER A 267 6.85 -3.45 12.68
CA SER A 267 8.30 -3.38 12.50
C SER A 267 8.77 -1.99 12.07
N TRP A 268 10.04 -1.68 12.32
CA TRP A 268 10.68 -0.43 11.91
C TRP A 268 9.92 0.82 12.38
N ASN A 269 9.72 0.92 13.69
CA ASN A 269 9.18 2.07 14.41
C ASN A 269 10.04 2.37 15.65
N ASN A 270 9.60 3.29 16.51
CA ASN A 270 10.26 3.68 17.75
C ASN A 270 9.48 3.19 19.01
N PHE A 271 8.79 2.06 18.93
CA PHE A 271 8.00 1.55 20.07
C PHE A 271 8.87 1.13 21.25
N ILE A 272 8.34 1.35 22.46
CA ILE A 272 8.99 1.04 23.73
C ILE A 272 8.11 0.18 24.64
N GLY A 273 8.73 -0.51 25.59
CA GLY A 273 8.04 -1.24 26.65
C GLY A 273 7.62 -2.66 26.25
N SER A 274 6.76 -3.27 27.08
CA SER A 274 6.32 -4.65 26.88
C SER A 274 5.34 -4.78 25.73
N ILE A 275 5.53 -5.82 24.91
CA ILE A 275 4.54 -6.25 23.92
C ILE A 275 3.29 -6.77 24.67
N PRO A 276 2.07 -6.31 24.32
CA PRO A 276 0.83 -6.84 24.88
C PRO A 276 0.75 -8.36 24.70
N ARG A 277 0.25 -9.06 25.71
CA ARG A 277 0.02 -10.51 25.64
C ARG A 277 -1.46 -10.85 25.54
N GLY A 278 -1.75 -12.03 24.99
CA GLY A 278 -3.08 -12.62 24.91
C GLY A 278 -3.72 -12.60 23.52
N ARG A 279 -4.66 -13.52 23.30
CA ARG A 279 -5.43 -13.66 22.04
C ARG A 279 -4.49 -13.78 20.83
N GLN A 280 -4.66 -12.92 19.82
CA GLN A 280 -3.87 -12.95 18.59
C GLN A 280 -2.43 -12.46 18.79
N PHE A 281 -2.16 -11.63 19.82
CA PHE A 281 -0.81 -11.09 20.05
C PHE A 281 0.22 -12.17 20.40
N ASP A 282 -0.20 -13.27 21.03
CA ASP A 282 0.70 -14.40 21.34
C ASP A 282 1.02 -15.27 20.10
N THR A 283 0.40 -14.98 18.95
CA THR A 283 0.59 -15.74 17.70
C THR A 283 1.58 -15.08 16.74
N PHE A 284 1.85 -13.78 16.90
CA PHE A 284 2.74 -13.03 16.02
C PHE A 284 4.21 -13.33 16.31
N THR A 285 5.03 -13.34 15.25
CA THR A 285 6.46 -13.67 15.32
C THR A 285 7.32 -12.42 15.52
N ASN A 286 8.62 -12.62 15.69
CA ASN A 286 9.61 -11.52 15.80
C ASN A 286 9.54 -10.53 14.61
N ASP A 287 9.19 -11.01 13.41
CA ASP A 287 9.13 -10.18 12.20
C ASP A 287 8.10 -9.04 12.33
N SER A 288 7.03 -9.25 13.09
CA SER A 288 6.02 -8.21 13.37
C SER A 288 6.55 -7.05 14.20
N TYR A 289 7.69 -7.19 14.88
CA TYR A 289 8.20 -6.22 15.87
C TYR A 289 9.64 -5.77 15.61
N ILE A 290 10.34 -6.38 14.64
CA ILE A 290 11.74 -6.10 14.33
C ILE A 290 12.00 -4.60 14.09
N GLY A 291 13.19 -4.11 14.46
CA GLY A 291 13.55 -2.69 14.27
C GLY A 291 13.07 -1.74 15.37
N ASN A 292 12.26 -2.21 16.33
CA ASN A 292 11.87 -1.42 17.52
C ASN A 292 12.80 -1.72 18.71
N LEU A 293 13.87 -0.95 18.88
CA LEU A 293 14.90 -1.21 19.91
C LEU A 293 14.37 -1.16 21.35
N GLY A 294 13.30 -0.39 21.58
CA GLY A 294 12.70 -0.20 22.90
C GLY A 294 11.74 -1.30 23.35
N LEU A 295 11.30 -2.18 22.44
CA LEU A 295 10.37 -3.25 22.78
C LEU A 295 11.04 -4.37 23.56
N CYS A 296 10.25 -5.06 24.38
CA CYS A 296 10.64 -6.23 25.14
C CYS A 296 9.44 -7.16 25.36
N GLY A 297 9.71 -8.39 25.84
CA GLY A 297 8.70 -9.42 26.05
C GLY A 297 8.45 -10.28 24.82
N PHE A 298 7.74 -11.38 25.00
CA PHE A 298 7.41 -12.33 23.94
C PHE A 298 6.72 -11.60 22.76
N PRO A 299 7.09 -11.89 21.49
CA PRO A 299 7.99 -12.96 21.01
C PRO A 299 9.49 -12.61 21.00
N LEU A 300 9.89 -11.42 21.46
CA LEU A 300 11.28 -11.00 21.46
C LEU A 300 12.09 -11.72 22.55
N SER A 301 13.38 -11.98 22.27
CA SER A 301 14.31 -12.54 23.25
C SER A 301 14.63 -11.57 24.40
N LYS A 302 14.44 -10.27 24.19
CA LYS A 302 14.69 -9.23 25.19
C LYS A 302 13.59 -9.29 26.27
N SER A 303 13.96 -9.67 27.49
CA SER A 303 13.05 -9.62 28.64
C SER A 303 12.77 -8.19 29.08
N CYS A 304 11.54 -7.90 29.51
CA CYS A 304 11.25 -6.64 30.19
C CYS A 304 11.77 -6.72 31.63
N GLY A 305 12.65 -5.80 32.02
CA GLY A 305 13.01 -5.62 33.42
C GLY A 305 11.80 -5.09 34.21
N ASN A 306 11.73 -5.39 35.51
CA ASN A 306 10.80 -4.68 36.39
C ASN A 306 11.21 -3.21 36.41
N ASP A 307 10.31 -2.30 36.06
CA ASP A 307 10.51 -0.84 36.12
C ASP A 307 10.91 -0.43 37.56
N GLN A 308 12.21 -0.32 37.82
CA GLN A 308 12.76 0.60 38.82
C GLN A 308 13.81 1.47 38.11
N GLY A 309 13.43 2.74 37.94
CA GLY A 309 14.25 3.89 37.55
C GLY A 309 15.55 3.61 36.82
N LEU A 310 15.52 3.74 35.49
CA LEU A 310 16.73 4.12 34.77
C LEU A 310 16.72 5.65 34.67
N GLU A 311 17.51 6.30 35.52
CA GLU A 311 18.06 7.62 35.18
C GLU A 311 18.78 7.52 33.83
N PRO A 312 18.76 8.58 32.99
CA PRO A 312 19.55 8.58 31.77
C PRO A 312 21.03 8.43 32.13
N PRO A 313 21.80 7.57 31.45
CA PRO A 313 23.22 7.46 31.73
C PRO A 313 23.90 8.80 31.39
N PRO A 314 24.93 9.20 32.16
CA PRO A 314 25.65 10.43 31.86
C PRO A 314 26.30 10.32 30.48
N THR A 315 26.29 11.43 29.74
CA THR A 315 27.08 11.61 28.53
C THR A 315 28.54 11.39 28.85
N ILE A 316 29.11 10.28 28.37
CA ILE A 316 30.56 10.07 28.32
C ILE A 316 30.94 10.04 26.85
N PHE A 317 31.58 11.12 26.43
CA PHE A 317 32.44 11.15 25.25
C PHE A 317 33.61 10.19 25.48
N ASP A 318 33.84 9.34 24.48
CA ASP A 318 35.06 8.63 24.08
C ASP A 318 36.12 8.31 25.15
N ASP A 319 36.32 7.01 25.39
CA ASP A 319 37.54 6.29 24.99
C ASP A 319 37.44 4.84 25.50
N ASP A 320 37.31 3.88 24.59
CA ASP A 320 38.10 2.62 24.63
C ASP A 320 37.70 1.66 23.50
N GLU A 321 38.66 1.54 22.59
CA GLU A 321 38.78 0.69 21.43
C GLU A 321 39.30 -0.69 21.88
N ASP A 322 38.51 -1.79 21.79
CA ASP A 322 39.05 -3.08 21.28
C ASP A 322 38.06 -4.26 21.11
N THR A 323 36.85 -4.28 21.68
CA THR A 323 36.06 -5.53 21.70
C THR A 323 35.08 -5.76 20.54
N THR A 324 34.95 -4.82 19.60
CA THR A 324 33.99 -4.92 18.47
C THR A 324 34.61 -5.36 17.13
N LYS A 325 35.95 -5.45 17.04
CA LYS A 325 36.63 -5.82 15.78
C LYS A 325 36.63 -7.34 15.53
N GLU A 326 36.66 -8.18 16.56
CA GLU A 326 36.89 -9.63 16.37
C GLU A 326 35.68 -10.38 15.77
N LEU A 327 34.45 -9.90 15.99
CA LEU A 327 33.24 -10.53 15.48
C LEU A 327 32.91 -10.13 14.02
N ASN A 328 33.24 -8.91 13.58
CA ASN A 328 32.80 -8.40 12.26
C ASN A 328 33.55 -8.99 11.05
N TRP A 329 34.84 -9.31 11.18
CA TRP A 329 35.61 -9.84 10.04
C TRP A 329 35.25 -11.30 9.73
N ARG A 330 34.94 -12.11 10.74
CA ARG A 330 34.54 -13.52 10.54
C ARG A 330 33.21 -13.64 9.80
N PHE A 331 32.23 -12.79 10.12
CA PHE A 331 30.95 -12.72 9.39
C PHE A 331 31.12 -12.22 7.96
N SER A 332 31.98 -11.22 7.75
CA SER A 332 32.30 -10.69 6.41
C SER A 332 32.98 -11.74 5.51
N ILE A 333 33.89 -12.54 6.08
CA ILE A 333 34.53 -13.67 5.38
C ILE A 333 33.50 -14.76 5.04
N LEU A 334 32.61 -15.12 5.97
CA LEU A 334 31.58 -16.14 5.72
C LEU A 334 30.63 -15.74 4.59
N MET A 335 30.18 -14.47 4.56
CA MET A 335 29.32 -13.95 3.49
C MET A 335 30.07 -13.87 2.14
N GLY A 336 31.36 -13.54 2.17
CA GLY A 336 32.22 -13.53 0.98
C GLY A 336 32.39 -14.91 0.36
N TYR A 337 32.63 -15.95 1.17
CA TYR A 337 32.76 -17.33 0.66
C TYR A 337 31.44 -17.89 0.13
N GLY A 338 30.33 -17.65 0.83
CA GLY A 338 29.01 -18.12 0.39
C GLY A 338 28.57 -17.52 -0.95
N SER A 339 28.69 -16.20 -1.09
CA SER A 339 28.32 -15.51 -2.33
C SER A 339 29.30 -15.78 -3.48
N GLY A 340 30.61 -15.84 -3.19
CA GLY A 340 31.65 -16.12 -4.18
C GLY A 340 31.57 -17.52 -4.78
N LEU A 341 31.24 -18.54 -3.97
CA LEU A 341 31.09 -19.92 -4.46
C LEU A 341 29.88 -20.06 -5.40
N VAL A 342 28.74 -19.46 -5.04
CA VAL A 342 27.51 -19.52 -5.86
C VAL A 342 27.72 -18.80 -7.18
N PHE A 343 28.30 -17.60 -7.16
CA PHE A 343 28.64 -16.88 -8.40
C PHE A 343 29.68 -17.62 -9.24
N GLY A 344 30.70 -18.21 -8.62
CA GLY A 344 31.75 -18.96 -9.30
C GLY A 344 31.22 -20.21 -10.01
N LEU A 345 30.38 -20.99 -9.33
CA LEU A 345 29.74 -22.18 -9.90
C LEU A 345 28.75 -21.81 -11.01
N SER A 346 27.98 -20.74 -10.83
CA SER A 346 27.03 -20.25 -11.84
C SER A 346 27.76 -19.76 -13.11
N MET A 347 28.83 -18.99 -12.94
CA MET A 347 29.64 -18.51 -14.05
C MET A 347 30.38 -19.66 -14.74
N GLY A 348 30.92 -20.61 -13.96
CA GLY A 348 31.55 -21.82 -14.48
C GLY A 348 30.58 -22.65 -15.32
N TYR A 349 29.35 -22.86 -14.83
CA TYR A 349 28.29 -23.55 -15.56
C TYR A 349 27.93 -22.84 -16.87
N ILE A 350 27.79 -21.52 -16.86
CA ILE A 350 27.50 -20.73 -18.07
C ILE A 350 28.63 -20.88 -19.10
N VAL A 351 29.90 -20.81 -18.69
CA VAL A 351 31.05 -20.97 -19.59
C VAL A 351 31.14 -22.39 -20.15
N PHE A 352 30.84 -23.41 -19.34
CA PHE A 352 30.90 -24.81 -19.75
C PHE A 352 29.76 -25.20 -20.70
N THR A 353 28.57 -24.63 -20.51
CA THR A 353 27.37 -24.94 -21.31
C THR A 353 27.26 -24.11 -22.59
N THR A 354 27.65 -22.83 -22.55
CA THR A 354 27.52 -21.92 -23.70
C THR A 354 28.80 -21.73 -24.51
N GLY A 355 29.91 -22.36 -24.07
CA GLY A 355 31.22 -22.10 -24.64
C GLY A 355 31.66 -20.65 -24.40
N LYS A 356 32.45 -20.05 -25.30
CA LYS A 356 33.02 -18.71 -25.12
C LYS A 356 31.94 -17.62 -25.25
N PRO A 357 31.47 -16.99 -24.16
CA PRO A 357 30.38 -16.03 -24.24
C PRO A 357 30.85 -14.74 -24.92
N SER A 358 30.13 -14.28 -25.94
CA SER A 358 30.52 -13.13 -26.78
C SER A 358 30.69 -11.83 -25.97
N TRP A 359 29.93 -11.66 -24.88
CA TRP A 359 30.06 -10.54 -23.95
C TRP A 359 31.37 -10.59 -23.14
N PHE A 360 31.80 -11.78 -22.73
CA PHE A 360 33.05 -12.00 -21.97
C PHE A 360 34.29 -11.78 -22.85
N ILE A 361 34.24 -12.23 -24.13
CA ILE A 361 35.28 -11.90 -25.11
C ILE A 361 35.33 -10.38 -25.37
N LYS A 362 34.17 -9.71 -25.48
CA LYS A 362 34.13 -8.24 -25.63
C LYS A 362 34.71 -7.52 -24.42
N MET A 363 34.49 -8.03 -23.21
CA MET A 363 35.01 -7.42 -21.98
C MET A 363 36.53 -7.59 -21.86
N THR A 364 37.05 -8.79 -22.11
CA THR A 364 38.51 -9.04 -22.11
C THR A 364 39.24 -8.22 -23.18
N LYS A 365 38.69 -8.11 -24.41
CA LYS A 365 39.24 -7.22 -25.44
C LYS A 365 39.23 -5.75 -25.03
N ARG A 366 38.18 -5.27 -24.35
CA ARG A 366 38.11 -3.89 -23.82
C ARG A 366 39.13 -3.62 -22.72
N VAL A 367 39.39 -4.60 -21.84
CA VAL A 367 40.42 -4.49 -20.79
C VAL A 367 41.82 -4.50 -21.39
N GLN A 368 42.07 -5.34 -22.39
CA GLN A 368 43.37 -5.44 -23.08
C GLN A 368 43.68 -4.17 -23.90
N GLN A 369 42.68 -3.56 -24.55
CA GLN A 369 42.83 -2.23 -25.19
C GLN A 369 43.13 -1.10 -24.20
N LYS A 370 42.71 -1.24 -22.94
CA LYS A 370 42.99 -0.26 -21.88
C LYS A 370 44.44 -0.34 -21.38
N TYR A 371 45.07 -1.51 -21.50
CA TYR A 371 46.48 -1.74 -21.16
C TYR A 371 47.44 -1.35 -22.29
N VAL A 372 47.08 -1.61 -23.55
CA VAL A 372 47.90 -1.22 -24.73
C VAL A 372 47.94 0.31 -24.94
N ARG A 373 47.02 1.08 -24.34
CA ARG A 373 47.03 2.56 -24.35
C ARG A 373 47.83 3.21 -23.21
N ARG A 374 48.50 2.42 -22.37
CA ARG A 374 49.29 2.90 -21.21
C ARG A 374 50.77 2.48 -21.24
N THR A 375 51.22 1.96 -22.37
CA THR A 375 52.63 1.82 -22.78
C THR A 375 52.80 2.62 -24.06
#